data_AF-A0AAE4R2T6-F1
#
_entry.id   AF-A0AAE4R2T6-F1
#
_cell.length_a   1.000
_cell.length_b   1.000
_cell.length_c   1.000
_cell.angle_alpha   90.00
_cell.angle_beta   90.00
_cell.angle_gamma   90.00
#
_symmetry.space_group_name_H-M   'P 1'
#
loop_
_entity.id
_entity.type
_entity.pdbx_description
1 polymer ?
#
loop_
_entity_poly.entity_id
_entity_poly.type
_entity_poly.pdbx_seq_one_letter_code
_entity_poly.pdbx_strand_id
1 'polypeptide(L)'
;MPRLDQVESFREQLDDLNRAQVARLIQLWSRLIGRPDDYVRDALVAEFPQLVDVFAGAASDLTAEWYDSLAATEAFRARPAPLPPPDQLESSTRWAAAALASGTTTSPVERLAGTAQRALFNASRQTVELNVEREGAGWARYASANACEFCRMLATRGSVYGSKAAATSVVGRGRAGRTRGNQSLGSTYHDHCRCMAVPVRAGDTYEPPGYVEDWAAQYTQARAAADGVGTKSILAAWRQLS
;
A
#
# COMPACT_ATOMS: atom_id res chain seq x y z
N MET A 1 -15.94 -4.87 13.51
CA MET A 1 -14.61 -4.59 12.94
C MET A 1 -13.77 -5.85 13.10
N PRO A 2 -12.74 -6.10 12.27
CA PRO A 2 -11.91 -7.29 12.47
C PRO A 2 -11.15 -7.21 13.79
N ARG A 3 -11.00 -8.35 14.47
CA ARG A 3 -10.08 -8.50 15.60
C ARG A 3 -8.63 -8.46 15.12
N LEU A 4 -7.70 -8.21 16.06
CA LEU A 4 -6.26 -8.11 15.78
C LEU A 4 -5.71 -9.34 15.04
N ASP A 5 -6.02 -10.53 15.55
CA ASP A 5 -5.63 -11.82 14.97
C ASP A 5 -6.12 -11.99 13.52
N GLN A 6 -7.33 -11.50 13.23
CA GLN A 6 -7.91 -11.58 11.89
C GLN A 6 -7.21 -10.64 10.90
N VAL A 7 -6.79 -9.44 11.33
CA VAL A 7 -6.05 -8.50 10.48
C VAL A 7 -4.62 -9.00 10.22
N GLU A 8 -3.98 -9.57 11.25
CA GLU A 8 -2.63 -10.12 11.14
C GLU A 8 -2.58 -11.35 10.23
N SER A 9 -3.49 -12.30 10.44
CA SER A 9 -3.61 -13.49 9.57
C SER A 9 -3.90 -13.10 8.11
N PHE A 10 -4.78 -12.12 7.88
CA PHE A 10 -5.08 -11.67 6.53
C PHE A 10 -3.87 -10.98 5.86
N ARG A 11 -3.13 -10.16 6.61
CA ARG A 11 -1.89 -9.54 6.12
C ARG A 11 -0.83 -10.57 5.78
N GLU A 12 -0.70 -11.65 6.56
CA GLU A 12 0.20 -12.76 6.25
C GLU A 12 -0.14 -13.41 4.91
N GLN A 13 -1.43 -13.66 4.64
CA GLN A 13 -1.86 -14.21 3.34
C GLN A 13 -1.50 -13.30 2.16
N LEU A 14 -1.63 -11.98 2.31
CA LEU A 14 -1.17 -11.03 1.28
C LEU A 14 0.36 -10.99 1.14
N ASP A 15 1.08 -11.15 2.25
CA ASP A 15 2.54 -11.25 2.23
C ASP A 15 3.01 -12.53 1.52
N ASP A 16 2.29 -13.64 1.68
CA ASP A 16 2.53 -14.90 0.97
C ASP A 16 2.30 -14.74 -0.52
N LEU A 17 1.20 -14.09 -0.89
CA LEU A 17 0.87 -13.76 -2.28
C LEU A 17 1.94 -12.85 -2.90
N ASN A 18 2.44 -11.87 -2.14
CA ASN A 18 3.53 -11.01 -2.58
C ASN A 18 4.87 -11.76 -2.71
N ARG A 19 5.17 -12.74 -1.83
CA ARG A 19 6.36 -13.59 -2.00
C ARG A 19 6.30 -14.40 -3.29
N ALA A 20 5.14 -14.97 -3.61
CA ALA A 20 4.92 -15.68 -4.88
C ALA A 20 5.07 -14.73 -6.08
N GLN A 21 4.52 -13.52 -6.00
CA GLN A 21 4.67 -12.47 -7.01
C GLN A 21 6.14 -12.12 -7.28
N VAL A 22 6.92 -11.89 -6.22
CA VAL A 22 8.35 -11.58 -6.34
C VAL A 22 9.13 -12.76 -6.91
N ALA A 23 8.82 -13.99 -6.52
CA ALA A 23 9.44 -15.18 -7.12
C ALA A 23 9.17 -15.27 -8.62
N ARG A 24 7.94 -14.97 -9.07
CA ARG A 24 7.59 -14.95 -10.50
C ARG A 24 8.33 -13.84 -11.25
N LEU A 25 8.48 -12.67 -10.63
CA LEU A 25 9.25 -11.56 -11.19
C LEU A 25 10.74 -11.90 -11.33
N ILE A 26 11.32 -12.59 -10.35
CA ILE A 26 12.70 -13.07 -10.42
C ILE A 26 12.86 -14.08 -11.57
N GLN A 27 11.91 -15.00 -11.76
CA GLN A 27 11.93 -15.93 -12.90
C GLN A 27 11.84 -15.22 -14.26
N LEU A 28 11.00 -14.18 -14.37
CA LEU A 28 10.96 -13.32 -15.55
C LEU A 28 12.33 -12.68 -15.78
N TRP A 29 12.91 -12.06 -14.76
CA TRP A 29 14.22 -11.42 -14.84
C TRP A 29 15.34 -12.39 -15.26
N SER A 30 15.38 -13.60 -14.70
CA SER A 30 16.39 -14.62 -15.03
C SER A 30 16.34 -15.08 -16.49
N ARG A 31 15.20 -14.96 -17.18
CA ARG A 31 15.10 -15.22 -18.63
C ARG A 31 15.62 -14.07 -19.49
N LEU A 32 15.64 -12.86 -18.94
CA LEU A 32 15.99 -11.63 -19.65
C LEU A 32 17.44 -11.21 -19.43
N ILE A 33 18.05 -11.58 -18.31
CA ILE A 33 19.43 -11.19 -17.98
C ILE A 33 20.41 -11.64 -19.07
N GLY A 34 21.33 -10.74 -19.45
CA GLY A 34 22.31 -10.98 -20.52
C GLY A 34 21.81 -10.72 -21.94
N ARG A 35 20.54 -10.33 -22.12
CA ARG A 35 20.00 -9.87 -23.41
C ARG A 35 20.23 -8.36 -23.59
N PRO A 36 20.18 -7.84 -24.83
CA PRO A 36 20.27 -6.40 -25.09
C PRO A 36 19.22 -5.58 -24.32
N ASP A 37 19.60 -4.38 -23.85
CA ASP A 37 18.76 -3.55 -22.98
C ASP A 37 17.39 -3.18 -23.57
N ASP A 38 17.34 -2.97 -24.89
CA ASP A 38 16.10 -2.72 -25.62
C ASP A 38 15.17 -3.93 -25.58
N TYR A 39 15.69 -5.12 -25.84
CA TYR A 39 14.95 -6.37 -25.70
C TYR A 39 14.44 -6.58 -24.27
N VAL A 40 15.28 -6.34 -23.26
CA VAL A 40 14.88 -6.46 -21.85
C VAL A 40 13.77 -5.47 -21.51
N ARG A 41 13.90 -4.22 -21.94
CA ARG A 41 12.89 -3.18 -21.71
C ARG A 41 11.55 -3.57 -22.32
N ASP A 42 11.54 -3.98 -23.58
CA ASP A 42 10.30 -4.31 -24.30
C ASP A 42 9.61 -5.53 -23.69
N ALA A 43 10.39 -6.55 -23.32
CA ALA A 43 9.87 -7.72 -22.62
C ALA A 43 9.26 -7.36 -21.25
N LEU A 44 9.93 -6.50 -20.46
CA LEU A 44 9.38 -6.04 -19.19
C LEU A 44 8.08 -5.26 -19.37
N VAL A 45 8.02 -4.34 -20.35
CA VAL A 45 6.81 -3.56 -20.65
C VAL A 45 5.64 -4.47 -21.03
N ALA A 46 5.89 -5.53 -21.79
CA ALA A 46 4.86 -6.47 -22.20
C ALA A 46 4.41 -7.44 -21.09
N GLU A 47 5.36 -7.99 -20.31
CA GLU A 47 5.09 -9.09 -19.38
C GLU A 47 4.80 -8.65 -17.94
N PHE A 48 5.36 -7.52 -17.48
CA PHE A 48 5.20 -7.08 -16.09
C PHE A 48 3.76 -6.72 -15.71
N PRO A 49 2.98 -5.98 -16.54
CA PRO A 49 1.59 -5.67 -16.20
C PRO A 49 0.74 -6.94 -16.03
N GLN A 50 0.90 -7.92 -16.92
CA GLN A 50 0.19 -9.20 -16.85
C GLN A 50 0.53 -9.99 -15.57
N LEU A 51 1.81 -9.96 -15.16
CA LEU A 51 2.23 -10.55 -13.89
C LEU A 51 1.51 -9.86 -12.73
N VAL A 52 1.52 -8.53 -12.69
CA VAL A 52 0.86 -7.77 -11.62
C VAL A 52 -0.64 -8.02 -11.59
N ASP A 53 -1.32 -8.08 -12.74
CA ASP A 53 -2.77 -8.29 -12.82
C ASP A 53 -3.21 -9.60 -12.16
N VAL A 54 -2.45 -10.68 -12.36
CA VAL A 54 -2.75 -11.98 -11.74
C VAL A 54 -2.75 -11.88 -10.22
N PHE A 55 -1.71 -11.28 -9.62
CA PHE A 55 -1.57 -11.23 -8.17
C PHE A 55 -2.41 -10.11 -7.54
N ALA A 56 -2.63 -8.99 -8.24
CA ALA A 56 -3.55 -7.95 -7.82
C ALA A 56 -5.01 -8.46 -7.83
N GLY A 57 -5.40 -9.25 -8.83
CA GLY A 57 -6.71 -9.92 -8.88
C GLY A 57 -6.91 -10.87 -7.73
N ALA A 58 -5.95 -11.78 -7.51
CA ALA A 58 -5.99 -12.69 -6.37
C ALA A 58 -6.05 -11.96 -5.03
N ALA A 59 -5.36 -10.82 -4.88
CA ALA A 59 -5.44 -10.01 -3.67
C ALA A 59 -6.83 -9.37 -3.50
N SER A 60 -7.45 -8.87 -4.58
CA SER A 60 -8.81 -8.33 -4.54
C SER A 60 -9.82 -9.41 -4.17
N ASP A 61 -9.75 -10.61 -4.76
CA ASP A 61 -10.66 -11.71 -4.47
C ASP A 61 -10.52 -12.17 -3.01
N LEU A 62 -9.29 -12.41 -2.56
CA LEU A 62 -9.01 -12.77 -1.17
C LEU A 62 -9.52 -11.71 -0.20
N THR A 63 -9.43 -10.43 -0.57
CA THR A 63 -9.94 -9.34 0.26
C THR A 63 -11.46 -9.34 0.33
N ALA A 64 -12.15 -9.63 -0.78
CA ALA A 64 -13.60 -9.71 -0.78
C ALA A 64 -14.09 -10.87 0.11
N GLU A 65 -13.46 -12.04 0.02
CA GLU A 65 -13.75 -13.19 0.89
C GLU A 65 -13.48 -12.87 2.36
N TRP A 66 -12.33 -12.27 2.67
CA TRP A 66 -12.02 -11.81 4.01
C TRP A 66 -13.06 -10.81 4.51
N TYR A 67 -13.47 -9.83 3.70
CA TYR A 67 -14.47 -8.84 4.07
C TYR A 67 -15.82 -9.48 4.42
N ASP A 68 -16.26 -10.46 3.62
CA ASP A 68 -17.48 -11.23 3.86
C ASP A 68 -17.40 -12.06 5.14
N SER A 69 -16.23 -12.63 5.44
CA SER A 69 -15.99 -13.37 6.70
C SER A 69 -16.15 -12.49 7.95
N LEU A 70 -16.06 -11.16 7.80
CA LEU A 70 -16.25 -10.19 8.89
C LEU A 70 -17.70 -9.72 9.02
N ALA A 71 -18.58 -10.02 8.07
CA ALA A 71 -19.93 -9.50 8.05
C ALA A 71 -20.75 -10.12 9.20
N ALA A 72 -21.41 -9.26 9.98
CA ALA A 72 -22.31 -9.70 11.05
C ALA A 72 -23.64 -10.24 10.51
N THR A 73 -23.98 -9.96 9.24
CA THR A 73 -25.23 -10.37 8.59
C THR A 73 -24.97 -10.95 7.21
N GLU A 74 -25.73 -12.00 6.88
CA GLU A 74 -25.70 -12.70 5.59
C GLU A 74 -26.19 -11.86 4.39
N ALA A 75 -26.65 -10.61 4.60
CA ALA A 75 -27.28 -9.82 3.54
C ALA A 75 -26.28 -9.08 2.62
N PHE A 76 -25.08 -8.77 3.11
CA PHE A 76 -24.05 -8.11 2.30
C PHE A 76 -23.13 -9.16 1.65
N ARG A 77 -22.69 -8.86 0.42
CA ARG A 77 -21.67 -9.61 -0.31
C ARG A 77 -20.66 -8.66 -0.92
N ALA A 78 -19.42 -8.83 -0.52
CA ALA A 78 -18.28 -8.07 -0.98
C ALA A 78 -17.97 -8.39 -2.44
N ARG A 79 -17.30 -7.46 -3.12
CA ARG A 79 -16.85 -7.62 -4.50
C ARG A 79 -15.40 -7.16 -4.62
N PRO A 80 -14.58 -7.84 -5.43
CA PRO A 80 -13.22 -7.37 -5.72
C PRO A 80 -13.26 -5.98 -6.36
N ALA A 81 -12.30 -5.13 -6.02
CA ALA A 81 -12.12 -3.85 -6.72
C ALA A 81 -11.55 -4.07 -8.14
N PRO A 82 -11.86 -3.16 -9.08
CA PRO A 82 -11.22 -3.16 -10.39
C PRO A 82 -9.69 -3.13 -10.29
N LEU A 83 -9.02 -3.81 -11.21
CA LEU A 83 -7.56 -3.82 -11.29
C LEU A 83 -6.99 -2.46 -11.72
N PRO A 84 -5.72 -2.17 -11.41
CA PRO A 84 -5.03 -0.99 -11.92
C PRO A 84 -5.10 -0.93 -13.45
N PRO A 85 -5.26 0.26 -14.04
CA PRO A 85 -5.28 0.36 -15.49
C PRO A 85 -3.87 0.06 -16.07
N PRO A 86 -3.77 -0.62 -17.22
CA PRO A 86 -2.49 -1.07 -17.76
C PRO A 86 -1.46 0.05 -18.01
N ASP A 87 -1.92 1.24 -18.36
CA ASP A 87 -1.08 2.43 -18.63
C ASP A 87 -0.30 2.92 -17.39
N GLN A 88 -0.88 2.78 -16.19
CA GLN A 88 -0.23 3.09 -14.93
C GLN A 88 0.93 2.12 -14.65
N LEU A 89 0.74 0.83 -14.95
CA LEU A 89 1.76 -0.19 -14.79
C LEU A 89 2.87 -0.01 -15.82
N GLU A 90 2.53 0.25 -17.07
CA GLU A 90 3.50 0.53 -18.14
C GLU A 90 4.45 1.68 -17.78
N SER A 91 3.90 2.80 -17.31
CA SER A 91 4.71 3.96 -16.89
C SER A 91 5.70 3.61 -15.77
N SER A 92 5.26 2.81 -14.81
CA SER A 92 6.12 2.32 -13.71
C SER A 92 7.20 1.36 -14.22
N THR A 93 6.86 0.51 -15.19
CA THR A 93 7.79 -0.42 -15.83
C THR A 93 8.88 0.31 -16.60
N ARG A 94 8.52 1.33 -17.39
CA ARG A 94 9.49 2.14 -18.14
C ARG A 94 10.46 2.87 -17.20
N TRP A 95 9.95 3.41 -16.09
CA TRP A 95 10.79 4.00 -15.05
C TRP A 95 11.75 2.99 -14.39
N ALA A 96 11.29 1.75 -14.17
CA ALA A 96 12.14 0.71 -13.60
C ALA A 96 13.21 0.23 -14.60
N ALA A 97 12.84 0.06 -15.87
CA ALA A 97 13.74 -0.34 -16.94
C ALA A 97 14.83 0.71 -17.24
N ALA A 98 14.63 1.98 -16.88
CA ALA A 98 15.69 2.99 -16.93
C ALA A 98 16.90 2.64 -16.04
N ALA A 99 16.75 1.72 -15.07
CA ALA A 99 17.86 1.19 -14.27
C ALA A 99 18.72 0.13 -15.01
N LEU A 100 18.44 -0.13 -16.29
CA LEU A 100 19.36 -0.89 -17.16
C LEU A 100 20.58 -0.04 -17.56
N ALA A 101 20.43 1.28 -17.60
CA ALA A 101 21.51 2.18 -17.98
C ALA A 101 22.67 2.10 -16.97
N SER A 102 23.91 2.11 -17.48
CA SER A 102 25.11 2.04 -16.65
C SER A 102 25.15 3.15 -15.58
N GLY A 103 25.59 2.80 -14.37
CA GLY A 103 25.77 3.76 -13.27
C GLY A 103 24.61 3.85 -12.28
N THR A 104 23.55 3.05 -12.43
CA THR A 104 22.51 2.93 -11.39
C THR A 104 22.88 1.90 -10.33
N THR A 105 22.64 2.24 -9.05
CA THR A 105 22.93 1.36 -7.90
C THR A 105 21.86 0.32 -7.61
N THR A 106 20.68 0.44 -8.24
CA THR A 106 19.53 -0.47 -8.06
C THR A 106 19.25 -1.20 -9.35
N SER A 107 18.87 -2.47 -9.26
CA SER A 107 18.49 -3.27 -10.43
C SER A 107 17.04 -2.99 -10.85
N PRO A 108 16.67 -3.17 -12.14
CA PRO A 108 15.28 -3.08 -12.58
C PRO A 108 14.33 -4.00 -11.79
N VAL A 109 14.79 -5.20 -11.44
CA VAL A 109 13.99 -6.19 -10.71
C VAL A 109 13.63 -5.71 -9.29
N GLU A 110 14.54 -5.00 -8.61
CA GLU A 110 14.28 -4.43 -7.28
C GLU A 110 13.20 -3.35 -7.33
N ARG A 111 13.27 -2.45 -8.32
CA ARG A 111 12.26 -1.40 -8.55
C ARG A 111 10.89 -1.98 -8.90
N LEU A 112 10.89 -3.01 -9.74
CA LEU A 112 9.67 -3.71 -10.13
C LEU A 112 9.06 -4.48 -8.95
N ALA A 113 9.87 -5.05 -8.06
CA ALA A 113 9.39 -5.72 -6.86
C ALA A 113 8.62 -4.75 -5.94
N GLY A 114 9.14 -3.53 -5.75
CA GLY A 114 8.45 -2.47 -5.01
C GLY A 114 7.12 -2.07 -5.68
N THR A 115 7.14 -1.88 -7.00
CA THR A 115 5.94 -1.54 -7.80
C THR A 115 4.87 -2.62 -7.73
N ALA A 116 5.25 -3.88 -7.90
CA ALA A 116 4.34 -5.02 -7.86
C ALA A 116 3.74 -5.19 -6.46
N GLN A 117 4.56 -5.08 -5.41
CA GLN A 117 4.08 -5.13 -4.03
C GLN A 117 3.09 -4.00 -3.75
N ARG A 118 3.37 -2.79 -4.24
CA ARG A 118 2.45 -1.65 -4.08
C ARG A 118 1.12 -1.91 -4.78
N ALA A 119 1.14 -2.46 -5.99
CA ALA A 119 -0.07 -2.79 -6.75
C ALA A 119 -0.94 -3.84 -6.03
N LEU A 120 -0.34 -4.94 -5.59
CA LEU A 120 -1.01 -6.02 -4.85
C LEU A 120 -1.71 -5.51 -3.59
N PHE A 121 -0.98 -4.80 -2.73
CA PHE A 121 -1.58 -4.27 -1.50
C PHE A 121 -2.59 -3.13 -1.77
N ASN A 122 -2.43 -2.37 -2.86
CA ASN A 122 -3.43 -1.39 -3.26
C ASN A 122 -4.73 -2.05 -3.72
N ALA A 123 -4.65 -3.16 -4.45
CA ALA A 123 -5.83 -3.91 -4.88
C ALA A 123 -6.65 -4.39 -3.67
N SER A 124 -5.98 -4.89 -2.63
CA SER A 124 -6.64 -5.22 -1.36
C SER A 124 -7.28 -3.99 -0.70
N ARG A 125 -6.53 -2.90 -0.50
CA ARG A 125 -7.07 -1.68 0.14
C ARG A 125 -8.26 -1.10 -0.61
N GLN A 126 -8.18 -1.03 -1.93
CA GLN A 126 -9.26 -0.55 -2.79
C GLN A 126 -10.49 -1.47 -2.72
N THR A 127 -10.30 -2.77 -2.53
CA THR A 127 -11.40 -3.71 -2.32
C THR A 127 -12.11 -3.43 -1.00
N VAL A 128 -11.38 -3.14 0.09
CA VAL A 128 -12.02 -2.70 1.34
C VAL A 128 -12.76 -1.37 1.13
N GLU A 129 -12.11 -0.38 0.52
CA GLU A 129 -12.70 0.94 0.24
C GLU A 129 -14.01 0.84 -0.56
N LEU A 130 -14.01 0.05 -1.65
CA LEU A 130 -15.18 -0.20 -2.49
C LEU A 130 -16.34 -0.78 -1.67
N ASN A 131 -16.05 -1.75 -0.80
CA ASN A 131 -17.10 -2.46 -0.08
C ASN A 131 -17.64 -1.68 1.11
N VAL A 132 -16.81 -0.93 1.84
CA VAL A 132 -17.33 -0.04 2.90
C VAL A 132 -18.19 1.07 2.30
N GLU A 133 -17.85 1.59 1.12
CA GLU A 133 -18.71 2.56 0.42
C GLU A 133 -20.06 1.94 0.03
N ARG A 134 -20.06 0.72 -0.54
CA ARG A 134 -21.29 -0.02 -0.88
C ARG A 134 -22.14 -0.37 0.35
N GLU A 135 -21.51 -0.64 1.49
CA GLU A 135 -22.17 -1.00 2.74
C GLU A 135 -22.62 0.24 3.54
N GLY A 136 -22.11 1.44 3.22
CA GLY A 136 -22.30 2.63 4.05
C GLY A 136 -21.50 2.61 5.36
N ALA A 137 -20.39 1.85 5.39
CA ALA A 137 -19.47 1.74 6.53
C ALA A 137 -18.26 2.68 6.38
N GLY A 138 -17.46 2.78 7.45
CA GLY A 138 -16.16 3.43 7.43
C GLY A 138 -15.02 2.42 7.33
N TRP A 139 -13.79 2.93 7.24
CA TRP A 139 -12.59 2.10 7.35
C TRP A 139 -11.47 2.83 8.09
N ALA A 140 -10.55 2.07 8.69
CA ALA A 140 -9.36 2.60 9.33
C ALA A 140 -8.09 2.04 8.67
N ARG A 141 -7.00 2.80 8.74
CA ARG A 141 -5.69 2.31 8.32
C ARG A 141 -5.07 1.53 9.47
N TYR A 142 -4.81 0.26 9.24
CA TYR A 142 -4.09 -0.59 10.19
C TYR A 142 -2.63 -0.72 9.76
N ALA A 143 -1.71 -0.16 10.55
CA ALA A 143 -0.28 -0.26 10.31
C ALA A 143 0.30 -1.42 11.11
N SER A 144 1.16 -2.24 10.49
CA SER A 144 1.86 -3.32 11.19
C SER A 144 2.87 -2.78 12.21
N ALA A 145 3.24 -3.57 13.22
CA ALA A 145 4.26 -3.19 14.20
C ALA A 145 5.61 -2.79 13.56
N ASN A 146 5.96 -3.37 12.41
CA ASN A 146 7.15 -3.05 11.63
C ASN A 146 6.91 -2.02 10.50
N ALA A 147 5.79 -1.29 10.53
CA ALA A 147 5.47 -0.29 9.52
C ALA A 147 6.51 0.83 9.48
N CYS A 148 6.66 1.47 8.31
CA CYS A 148 7.50 2.67 8.17
C CYS A 148 6.94 3.85 8.98
N GLU A 149 7.76 4.87 9.20
CA GLU A 149 7.40 6.04 10.02
C GLU A 149 6.20 6.81 9.45
N PHE A 150 6.02 6.81 8.12
CA PHE A 150 4.85 7.44 7.51
C PHE A 150 3.55 6.71 7.89
N CYS A 151 3.55 5.38 7.87
CA CYS A 151 2.39 4.61 8.32
C CYS A 151 2.18 4.71 9.82
N ARG A 152 3.26 4.68 10.63
CA ARG A 152 3.17 4.90 12.09
C ARG A 152 2.51 6.25 12.39
N MET A 153 2.96 7.32 11.73
CA MET A 153 2.36 8.65 11.84
C MET A 153 0.87 8.69 11.45
N LEU A 154 0.45 7.93 10.44
CA LEU A 154 -0.96 7.90 10.06
C LEU A 154 -1.80 7.09 11.08
N ALA A 155 -1.23 6.03 11.67
CA ALA A 155 -1.90 5.23 12.68
C ALA A 155 -2.15 6.00 13.98
N THR A 156 -1.25 6.92 14.38
CA THR A 156 -1.41 7.75 15.60
C THR A 156 -2.56 8.75 15.51
N ARG A 157 -3.20 8.91 14.34
CA ARG A 157 -4.32 9.84 14.15
C ARG A 157 -5.69 9.26 14.49
N GLY A 158 -5.78 7.96 14.78
CA GLY A 158 -6.99 7.29 15.29
C GLY A 158 -8.26 7.51 14.46
N SER A 159 -8.15 7.84 13.17
CA SER A 159 -9.30 8.28 12.37
C SER A 159 -9.95 7.10 11.66
N VAL A 160 -11.27 7.01 11.81
CA VAL A 160 -12.13 6.27 10.88
C VAL A 160 -12.42 7.18 9.70
N TYR A 161 -12.13 6.71 8.51
CA TYR A 161 -12.27 7.46 7.27
C TYR A 161 -13.57 7.07 6.58
N GLY A 162 -14.40 8.08 6.26
CA GLY A 162 -15.56 7.93 5.38
C GLY A 162 -15.20 8.09 3.89
N SER A 163 -13.96 8.45 3.56
CA SER A 163 -13.49 8.55 2.16
C SER A 163 -11.98 8.41 2.02
N LYS A 164 -11.52 7.99 0.83
CA LYS A 164 -10.11 7.84 0.46
C LYS A 164 -9.29 9.12 0.65
N ALA A 165 -9.86 10.29 0.34
CA ALA A 165 -9.17 11.58 0.44
C ALA A 165 -8.83 11.95 1.89
N ALA A 166 -9.68 11.58 2.85
CA ALA A 166 -9.42 11.80 4.27
C ALA A 166 -8.30 10.88 4.80
N ALA A 167 -8.19 9.66 4.26
CA ALA A 167 -7.24 8.63 4.71
C ALA A 167 -5.81 8.74 4.19
N THR A 168 -5.63 9.60 3.17
CA THR A 168 -4.41 9.62 2.35
C THR A 168 -3.80 11.00 2.23
N SER A 169 -4.47 12.03 2.75
CA SER A 169 -3.99 13.41 2.74
C SER A 169 -3.24 13.76 4.03
N VAL A 170 -2.01 14.24 3.84
CA VAL A 170 -1.33 15.11 4.81
C VAL A 170 -1.57 16.53 4.35
N VAL A 171 -2.77 17.07 4.61
CA VAL A 171 -2.96 18.51 4.51
C VAL A 171 -2.31 19.14 5.74
N GLY A 172 -1.11 19.70 5.56
CA GLY A 172 -0.65 20.73 6.48
C GLY A 172 -1.68 21.86 6.44
N ARG A 173 -2.07 22.42 7.60
CA ARG A 173 -2.94 23.61 7.65
C ARG A 173 -2.36 24.66 6.69
N GLY A 174 -3.08 24.96 5.60
CA GLY A 174 -2.73 26.04 4.66
C GLY A 174 -2.16 25.65 3.29
N ARG A 175 -1.98 24.38 2.93
CA ARG A 175 -1.68 24.00 1.53
C ARG A 175 -2.46 22.76 1.11
N ALA A 176 -3.33 22.90 0.11
CA ALA A 176 -3.81 21.78 -0.68
C ALA A 176 -2.57 20.99 -1.15
N GLY A 177 -2.45 19.74 -0.73
CA GLY A 177 -1.30 18.90 -1.04
C GLY A 177 -1.12 18.82 -2.55
N ARG A 178 0.02 19.29 -3.08
CA ARG A 178 0.35 19.07 -4.48
C ARG A 178 0.54 17.57 -4.67
N THR A 179 -0.31 16.99 -5.50
CA THR A 179 -0.15 15.67 -6.10
C THR A 179 1.27 15.56 -6.67
N ARG A 180 2.02 14.51 -6.32
CA ARG A 180 3.25 14.19 -7.07
C ARG A 180 2.82 13.69 -8.45
N GLY A 181 2.81 14.57 -9.44
CA GLY A 181 2.35 14.24 -10.78
C GLY A 181 0.86 13.89 -10.83
N ASN A 182 0.47 12.99 -11.74
CA ASN A 182 -0.93 12.69 -12.08
C ASN A 182 -1.59 11.65 -11.16
N GLN A 183 -1.06 11.40 -9.97
CA GLN A 183 -1.56 10.29 -9.15
C GLN A 183 -2.80 10.65 -8.31
N SER A 184 -3.89 9.87 -8.39
CA SER A 184 -5.11 10.11 -7.61
C SER A 184 -4.86 10.18 -6.09
N LEU A 185 -5.61 11.01 -5.34
CA LEU A 185 -5.65 11.00 -3.87
C LEU A 185 -5.92 9.55 -3.39
N GLY A 186 -4.90 8.95 -2.77
CA GLY A 186 -4.79 7.55 -2.36
C GLY A 186 -3.77 6.70 -3.11
N SER A 187 -2.94 7.34 -3.94
CA SER A 187 -1.65 6.85 -4.41
C SER A 187 -0.48 7.10 -3.44
N THR A 188 -0.75 7.60 -2.22
CA THR A 188 0.29 7.95 -1.23
C THR A 188 0.88 6.75 -0.48
N TYR A 189 0.54 5.52 -0.88
CA TYR A 189 1.25 4.32 -0.45
C TYR A 189 2.56 4.22 -1.24
N HIS A 190 3.68 4.18 -0.52
CA HIS A 190 5.00 4.01 -1.12
C HIS A 190 5.27 2.52 -1.41
N ASP A 191 6.33 2.27 -2.19
CA ASP A 191 6.86 0.93 -2.39
C ASP A 191 7.31 0.33 -1.06
N HIS A 192 7.12 -0.98 -0.86
CA HIS A 192 7.41 -1.66 0.40
C HIS A 192 6.41 -1.38 1.55
N CYS A 193 5.29 -0.70 1.28
CA CYS A 193 4.24 -0.46 2.27
C CYS A 193 3.28 -1.65 2.41
N ARG A 194 3.12 -2.18 3.63
CA ARG A 194 2.23 -3.33 3.96
C ARG A 194 1.05 -2.96 4.87
N CYS A 195 0.73 -1.67 4.93
CA CYS A 195 -0.37 -1.18 5.78
C CYS A 195 -1.72 -1.60 5.19
N MET A 196 -2.63 -2.06 6.03
CA MET A 196 -3.94 -2.59 5.64
C MET A 196 -5.03 -1.52 5.74
N ALA A 197 -6.11 -1.70 4.99
CA ALA A 197 -7.38 -1.04 5.25
C ALA A 197 -8.27 -2.04 6.00
N VAL A 198 -8.91 -1.61 7.08
CA VAL A 198 -9.80 -2.46 7.87
C VAL A 198 -11.20 -1.84 7.95
N PRO A 199 -12.29 -2.60 7.70
CA PRO A 199 -13.64 -2.05 7.78
C PRO A 199 -14.04 -1.78 9.23
N VAL A 200 -14.73 -0.66 9.43
CA VAL A 200 -15.30 -0.21 10.71
C VAL A 200 -16.79 0.05 10.45
N ARG A 201 -17.65 -0.89 10.86
CA ARG A 201 -19.08 -0.82 10.60
C ARG A 201 -19.78 0.01 11.67
N ALA A 202 -21.03 0.38 11.39
CA ALA A 202 -21.85 1.08 12.37
C ALA A 202 -21.95 0.27 13.68
N GLY A 203 -21.63 0.92 14.80
CA GLY A 203 -21.58 0.29 16.12
C GLY A 203 -20.22 -0.28 16.53
N ASP A 204 -19.25 -0.35 15.61
CA ASP A 204 -17.87 -0.67 15.95
C ASP A 204 -17.07 0.58 16.34
N THR A 205 -16.10 0.42 17.24
CA THR A 205 -15.10 1.44 17.56
C THR A 205 -13.72 0.94 17.14
N TYR A 206 -13.02 1.70 16.30
CA TYR A 206 -11.65 1.37 15.91
C TYR A 206 -10.71 1.50 17.11
N GLU A 207 -10.21 0.37 17.58
CA GLU A 207 -9.14 0.30 18.57
C GLU A 207 -7.80 0.01 17.86
N PRO A 208 -6.84 0.96 17.86
CA PRO A 208 -5.52 0.70 17.31
C PRO A 208 -4.76 -0.31 18.17
N PRO A 209 -3.79 -1.06 17.60
CA PRO A 209 -2.92 -1.92 18.38
C PRO A 209 -2.14 -1.16 19.46
N GLY A 210 -1.84 -1.79 20.60
CA GLY A 210 -1.17 -1.13 21.73
C GLY A 210 0.16 -0.45 21.40
N TYR A 211 0.93 -0.98 20.44
CA TYR A 211 2.18 -0.35 19.97
C TYR A 211 1.97 1.01 19.29
N VAL A 212 0.75 1.38 18.91
CA VAL A 212 0.42 2.69 18.34
C VAL A 212 0.49 3.80 19.40
N GLU A 213 0.24 3.47 20.68
CA GLU A 213 0.36 4.43 21.79
C GLU A 213 1.80 4.94 21.91
N ASP A 214 2.78 4.01 21.86
CA ASP A 214 4.21 4.34 21.86
C ASP A 214 4.58 5.25 20.69
N TRP A 215 3.96 5.03 19.51
CA TRP A 215 4.21 5.86 18.33
C TRP A 215 3.70 7.28 18.49
N ALA A 216 2.65 7.53 19.26
CA ALA A 216 2.15 8.89 19.50
C ALA A 216 3.17 9.71 20.31
N ALA A 217 3.80 9.08 21.31
CA ALA A 217 4.89 9.67 22.07
C ALA A 217 6.12 9.91 21.18
N GLN A 218 6.53 8.91 20.39
CA GLN A 218 7.65 9.04 19.45
C GLN A 218 7.41 10.12 18.39
N TYR A 219 6.20 10.22 17.85
CA TYR A 219 5.84 11.28 16.90
C TYR A 219 5.99 12.66 17.52
N THR A 220 5.59 12.83 18.79
CA THR A 220 5.74 14.08 19.53
C THR A 220 7.21 14.44 19.73
N GLN A 221 8.06 13.47 20.07
CA GLN A 221 9.51 13.65 20.17
C GLN A 221 10.13 14.03 18.81
N ALA A 222 9.76 13.31 17.75
CA ALA A 222 10.21 13.59 16.38
C ALA A 222 9.78 14.99 15.91
N ARG A 223 8.57 15.43 16.26
CA ARG A 223 8.07 16.80 15.98
C ARG A 223 8.92 17.86 16.67
N ALA A 224 9.37 17.61 17.90
CA ALA A 224 10.20 18.55 18.65
C ALA A 224 11.65 18.59 18.14
N ALA A 225 12.18 17.45 17.66
CA ALA A 225 13.54 17.34 17.14
C ALA A 225 13.69 17.76 15.66
N ALA A 226 12.59 17.90 14.92
CA ALA A 226 12.64 18.19 13.49
C ALA A 226 13.08 19.63 13.19
N ASP A 227 13.95 19.77 12.18
CA ASP A 227 14.37 21.06 11.61
C ASP A 227 13.27 21.68 10.69
N GLY A 228 12.05 21.77 11.21
CA GLY A 228 10.88 22.33 10.54
C GLY A 228 9.59 21.56 10.78
N VAL A 229 8.47 22.19 10.44
CA VAL A 229 7.11 21.68 10.73
C VAL A 229 6.53 20.76 9.66
N GLY A 230 7.27 20.50 8.58
CA GLY A 230 6.81 19.72 7.44
C GLY A 230 6.85 18.22 7.70
N THR A 231 5.91 17.45 7.15
CA THR A 231 5.87 15.98 7.33
C THR A 231 7.20 15.31 7.00
N LYS A 232 7.93 15.76 5.98
CA LYS A 232 9.23 15.19 5.62
C LYS A 232 10.30 15.36 6.70
N SER A 233 10.43 16.56 7.30
CA SER A 233 11.43 16.81 8.35
C SER A 233 11.13 15.98 9.59
N ILE A 234 9.85 15.86 9.93
CA ILE A 234 9.39 15.09 11.10
C ILE A 234 9.67 13.60 10.93
N LEU A 235 9.37 13.03 9.77
CA LEU A 235 9.66 11.62 9.50
C LEU A 235 11.16 11.34 9.42
N ALA A 236 11.96 12.30 8.93
CA ALA A 236 13.41 12.20 8.96
C ALA A 236 13.96 12.21 10.39
N ALA A 237 13.46 13.09 11.26
CA ALA A 237 13.82 13.11 12.67
C ALA A 237 13.39 11.81 13.38
N TRP A 238 12.18 11.30 13.08
CA TRP A 238 11.72 10.04 13.67
C TRP A 238 12.66 8.87 13.34
N ARG A 239 13.13 8.76 12.09
CA ARG A 239 14.11 7.72 11.70
C ARG A 239 15.42 7.74 12.47
N GLN A 240 15.78 8.87 13.09
CA GLN A 240 16.99 8.99 13.90
C GLN A 240 16.76 8.59 15.37
N LEU A 241 15.49 8.52 15.80
CA LEU A 241 15.10 8.16 17.17
C LEU A 241 14.79 6.67 17.36
N SER A 242 14.65 5.92 16.26
CA SER A 242 14.16 4.53 16.23
C SER A 242 15.16 3.56 15.65
#